data_AF-A0A062UBY7-F1
#
_entry.id   AF-A0A062UBY7-F1
#
_cell.length_a   1.000
_cell.length_b   1.000
_cell.length_c   1.000
_cell.angle_alpha   90.00
_cell.angle_beta   90.00
_cell.angle_gamma   90.00
#
_symmetry.space_group_name_H-M   'P 1'
#
loop_
_entity.id
_entity.type
_entity.pdbx_description
1 polymer ?
#
loop_
_entity_poly.entity_id
_entity_poly.type
_entity_poly.pdbx_seq_one_letter_code
_entity_poly.pdbx_strand_id
1 'polypeptide(L)' 'MAGLIFLIPIALGMGLMGLFAFLWAARSGQFDDPDGAANRILVDEDRPLPATVEPDSET' A
#
# COMPACT_ATOMS: atom_id res chain seq x y z
N MET A 1 -6.63 40.21 -8.58
CA MET A 1 -6.17 40.11 -7.18
C MET A 1 -7.06 39.23 -6.28
N ALA A 2 -8.36 39.03 -6.57
CA ALA A 2 -9.24 38.21 -5.70
C ALA A 2 -8.91 36.70 -5.66
N GLY A 3 -8.33 36.11 -6.72
CA GLY A 3 -8.07 34.67 -6.78
C GLY A 3 -7.06 34.16 -5.74
N LEU A 4 -6.03 34.96 -5.42
CA LEU A 4 -4.99 34.55 -4.45
C LEU A 4 -5.56 34.37 -3.04
N ILE A 5 -6.61 35.11 -2.68
CA ILE A 5 -7.29 34.99 -1.38
C ILE A 5 -7.89 33.60 -1.18
N PHE A 6 -8.30 32.93 -2.26
CA PHE A 6 -8.84 31.57 -2.20
C PHE A 6 -7.77 30.51 -2.47
N LEU A 7 -6.86 30.76 -3.42
CA LEU A 7 -5.85 29.79 -3.81
C LEU A 7 -4.82 29.53 -2.71
N ILE A 8 -4.42 30.56 -1.94
CA ILE A 8 -3.47 30.40 -0.84
C ILE A 8 -4.01 29.45 0.25
N PRO A 9 -5.19 29.67 0.85
CA PRO A 9 -5.70 28.75 1.88
C PRO A 9 -6.02 27.36 1.34
N ILE A 10 -6.47 27.23 0.08
CA ILE A 10 -6.68 25.92 -0.55
C ILE A 10 -5.35 25.17 -0.69
N ALA A 11 -4.31 25.83 -1.21
CA ALA A 11 -3.00 25.21 -1.38
C ALA A 11 -2.38 24.80 -0.02
N LEU A 12 -2.49 25.66 0.99
CA LEU A 12 -2.06 25.34 2.36
C LEU A 12 -2.84 24.15 2.93
N GLY A 13 -4.16 24.12 2.73
CA GLY A 13 -5.01 23.01 3.15
C GLY A 13 -4.64 21.70 2.48
N MET A 14 -4.39 21.71 1.17
CA MET A 14 -3.91 20.53 0.43
C MET A 14 -2.54 20.07 0.92
N GLY A 15 -1.62 21.00 1.20
CA GLY A 15 -0.30 20.68 1.76
C GLY A 15 -0.39 20.03 3.14
N LEU A 16 -1.22 20.58 4.02
CA LEU A 16 -1.46 20.01 5.36
C LEU A 16 -2.14 18.66 5.30
N MET A 17 -3.11 18.47 4.39
CA MET A 17 -3.78 17.20 4.19
C MET A 17 -2.79 16.11 3.74
N GLY A 18 -1.92 16.43 2.77
CA GLY A 18 -0.86 15.52 2.32
C GLY A 18 0.13 15.19 3.44
N LEU A 19 0.55 16.19 4.21
CA LEU A 19 1.46 15.98 5.35
C LEU A 19 0.81 15.09 6.42
N PHE A 20 -0.46 15.32 6.77
CA PHE A 20 -1.17 14.51 7.75
C PHE A 20 -1.32 13.07 7.28
N ALA A 21 -1.72 12.85 6.02
CA ALA A 21 -1.81 11.52 5.43
C ALA A 21 -0.45 10.80 5.43
N PHE A 22 0.64 11.51 5.09
CA PHE A 22 2.00 10.97 5.13
C PHE A 22 2.42 10.54 6.54
N LEU A 23 2.22 11.40 7.54
CA LEU A 23 2.56 11.08 8.93
C LEU A 23 1.71 9.93 9.48
N TRP A 24 0.44 9.84 9.09
CA TRP A 24 -0.44 8.72 9.44
C TRP A 24 0.04 7.40 8.82
N ALA A 25 0.40 7.40 7.53
CA ALA A 25 0.95 6.22 6.85
C ALA A 25 2.28 5.78 7.47
N ALA A 26 3.16 6.74 7.77
CA ALA A 26 4.44 6.49 8.45
C ALA A 26 4.26 5.88 9.85
N ARG A 27 3.29 6.38 10.63
CA ARG A 27 2.99 5.84 11.96
C ARG A 27 2.23 4.52 11.93
N SER A 28 1.58 4.19 10.81
CA SER A 28 0.83 2.93 10.66
C SER A 28 1.72 1.74 10.28
N GLY A 29 3.04 1.94 10.16
CA GLY A 29 3.98 0.87 9.85
C GLY A 29 3.90 0.36 8.40
N GLN A 30 3.24 1.11 7.50
CA GLN A 30 3.09 0.70 6.09
C GLN A 30 4.44 0.67 5.34
N PHE A 31 5.47 1.33 5.88
CA PHE A 31 6.82 1.36 5.33
C PHE A 31 7.80 0.46 6.10
N ASP A 32 7.32 -0.43 6.98
CA ASP A 32 8.20 -1.28 7.78
C ASP A 32 8.73 -2.51 6.99
N ASP A 33 8.09 -2.87 5.86
CA ASP A 33 8.53 -3.98 5.00
C ASP A 33 8.45 -3.65 3.48
N PRO A 34 9.18 -2.64 2.99
CA PRO A 34 9.29 -2.39 1.56
C PRO A 34 10.08 -3.49 0.84
N ASP A 35 11.04 -4.12 1.54
CA ASP A 35 11.93 -5.15 1.00
C ASP A 35 11.20 -6.49 0.77
N GLY A 36 10.30 -6.90 1.66
CA GLY A 36 9.47 -8.09 1.49
C GLY A 36 8.42 -7.94 0.39
N ALA A 37 7.97 -6.72 0.09
CA ALA A 37 7.16 -6.46 -1.10
C ALA A 37 7.97 -6.63 -2.40
N ALA A 38 9.21 -6.12 -2.43
CA ALA A 38 10.11 -6.28 -3.57
C ALA A 38 10.57 -7.74 -3.78
N ASN A 39 10.80 -8.49 -2.71
CA ASN A 39 11.16 -9.91 -2.81
C ASN A 39 10.02 -10.74 -3.41
N ARG A 40 8.75 -10.42 -3.11
CA ARG A 40 7.57 -11.10 -3.66
C ARG A 40 7.36 -10.87 -5.16
N ILE A 41 7.82 -9.75 -5.72
CA ILE A 41 7.67 -9.51 -7.16
C ILE A 41 8.75 -10.21 -8.01
N LEU A 42 9.88 -10.58 -7.39
CA LEU A 42 10.95 -11.35 -8.04
C LEU A 42 10.71 -12.87 -7.97
N VAL A 43 9.89 -13.31 -7.02
CA VAL A 43 9.39 -14.69 -6.96
C VAL A 43 8.10 -14.73 -7.77
N ASP A 44 8.20 -14.93 -9.08
CA ASP A 44 7.07 -15.36 -9.91
C ASP A 44 6.59 -16.72 -9.39
N GLU A 45 5.63 -16.72 -8.47
CA GLU A 45 4.93 -17.93 -8.01
C GLU A 45 3.94 -18.37 -9.10
N ASP A 46 4.44 -18.68 -10.29
CA ASP A 46 3.79 -19.56 -11.27
C ASP A 46 3.82 -21.01 -10.77
N ARG A 47 3.58 -21.20 -9.46
CA ARG A 47 3.43 -22.52 -8.85
C ARG A 47 1.94 -22.78 -8.77
N PRO A 48 1.42 -23.77 -9.49
CA PRO A 48 0.02 -24.15 -9.35
C PRO A 48 -0.25 -24.45 -7.87
N LEU A 49 -1.35 -23.91 -7.34
CA LEU A 49 -1.83 -24.28 -6.01
C LEU A 49 -1.82 -25.81 -5.93
N PRO A 50 -1.26 -26.41 -4.86
CA PRO A 50 -1.23 -27.86 -4.74
C PRO A 50 -2.67 -28.34 -4.89
N ALA A 51 -2.91 -29.15 -5.92
CA ALA A 51 -4.18 -29.82 -6.08
C ALA A 51 -4.47 -30.49 -4.75
N THR A 52 -5.57 -30.11 -4.11
CA THR A 52 -6.07 -30.74 -2.89
C THR A 52 -5.88 -32.23 -3.06
N VAL A 53 -4.94 -32.82 -2.31
CA VAL A 53 -4.76 -34.27 -2.28
C VAL A 53 -6.03 -34.78 -1.62
N GLU A 54 -7.00 -35.15 -2.44
CA GLU A 54 -8.17 -35.90 -2.02
C GLU A 54 -7.60 -37.18 -1.40
N PRO A 55 -7.84 -37.43 -0.10
CA PRO A 55 -7.22 -38.56 0.57
C PRO A 55 -7.77 -39.81 -0.09
N ASP A 56 -6.87 -40.63 -0.63
CA ASP A 56 -7.18 -41.95 -1.16
C ASP A 56 -8.15 -42.65 -0.21
N SER A 57 -9.40 -42.79 -0.67
CA SER A 57 -10.37 -43.68 -0.06
C SER A 57 -9.83 -45.10 -0.23
N GLU A 58 -9.14 -45.55 0.81
CA GLU A 58 -8.72 -46.93 1.04
C GLU A 58 -9.75 -47.92 0.47
N THR A 59 -9.34 -48.69 -0.53
CA THR A 59 -9.96 -49.98 -0.88
C THR A 59 -8.93 -50.93 -1.44
#